data_AF-A0A388L192-F1
#
_entry.id   AF-A0A388L192-F1
#
_cell.length_a   1.000
_cell.length_b   1.000
_cell.length_c   1.000
_cell.angle_alpha   90.00
_cell.angle_beta   90.00
_cell.angle_gamma   90.00
#
_symmetry.space_group_name_H-M   'P 1'
#
loop_
_entity.id
_entity.type
_entity.pdbx_description
1 polymer ?
#
loop_
_entity_poly.entity_id
_entity_poly.type
_entity_poly.pdbx_seq_one_letter_code
_entity_poly.pdbx_strand_id
1 'polypeptide(L)'
;MNAAKVVFIRDCAEFWQVKALGRAFVPSAQTVNPTRTGRPAVTSTSIAAQRSRSAECGSERGETGDDTNALMSEYFLQMAEERRNRVEREAEEERRRKDEELRQERENKRLLCQEERQRLEAERDARLLRIIRSEMRKDRDEERESPPIVTTEKKSNMKLSGESMARIELLKSELGADAGTSCTPKKIDLSLKHIMASCGPGGKEKFEKECSDFYDALTTEELKEACRHEKVAYGNRELAIKRLVIRRSSVAYDPSVIPLPLHGCRQGALKASRSRKSRKKGGRIILTPGNRTLTRNLSEVLVVATTIWRWSNGFVIVDYIIRIQGENDDFQGRP
;
A
#
# COMPACT_ATOMS: atom_id res chain seq x y z
N MET A 1 12.09 -42.78 -6.28
CA MET A 1 10.98 -42.03 -5.66
C MET A 1 9.66 -42.68 -6.07
N ASN A 2 8.81 -43.06 -5.11
CA ASN A 2 7.59 -43.82 -5.38
C ASN A 2 6.60 -43.01 -6.22
N ALA A 3 6.12 -43.58 -7.33
CA ALA A 3 5.12 -42.95 -8.21
C ALA A 3 3.88 -42.44 -7.46
N ALA A 4 3.48 -43.12 -6.38
CA ALA A 4 2.39 -42.69 -5.51
C ALA A 4 2.61 -41.32 -4.84
N LYS A 5 3.86 -40.94 -4.51
CA LYS A 5 4.16 -39.63 -3.93
C LYS A 5 4.02 -38.50 -4.95
N VAL A 6 4.33 -38.76 -6.22
CA VAL A 6 4.21 -37.77 -7.30
C VAL A 6 2.75 -37.46 -7.59
N VAL A 7 1.88 -38.48 -7.58
CA VAL A 7 0.42 -38.30 -7.76
C VAL A 7 -0.18 -37.49 -6.61
N PHE A 8 0.18 -37.81 -5.36
CA PHE A 8 -0.34 -37.10 -4.19
C PHE A 8 0.03 -35.61 -4.18
N ILE A 9 1.27 -35.26 -4.51
CA ILE A 9 1.72 -33.86 -4.53
C ILE A 9 0.95 -33.06 -5.59
N ARG A 10 0.70 -33.67 -6.76
CA ARG A 10 -0.06 -33.04 -7.84
C ARG A 10 -1.53 -32.83 -7.46
N ASP A 11 -2.19 -33.84 -6.88
CA ASP A 11 -3.58 -33.72 -6.46
C ASP A 11 -3.76 -32.68 -5.34
N CYS A 12 -2.78 -32.55 -4.44
CA CYS A 12 -2.77 -31.49 -3.43
C CYS A 12 -2.67 -30.09 -4.05
N ALA A 13 -1.86 -29.90 -5.08
CA ALA A 13 -1.75 -28.60 -5.76
C ALA A 13 -3.06 -28.22 -6.48
N GLU A 14 -3.66 -29.17 -7.19
CA GLU A 14 -4.94 -28.97 -7.88
C GLU A 14 -6.09 -28.67 -6.90
N PHE A 15 -6.11 -29.34 -5.73
CA PHE A 15 -7.09 -29.07 -4.67
C PHE A 15 -7.05 -27.61 -4.18
N TRP A 16 -5.86 -27.08 -3.90
CA TRP A 16 -5.72 -25.72 -3.38
C TRP A 16 -6.09 -24.65 -4.41
N GLN A 17 -5.78 -24.88 -5.69
CA GLN A 17 -6.21 -24.00 -6.78
C GLN A 17 -7.74 -23.95 -6.92
N VAL A 18 -8.39 -25.11 -6.92
CA VAL A 18 -9.86 -25.20 -7.04
C VAL A 18 -10.56 -24.56 -5.84
N LYS A 19 -9.99 -24.71 -4.64
CA LYS A 19 -10.48 -24.09 -3.41
C LYS A 19 -10.34 -22.56 -3.43
N ALA A 20 -9.25 -22.02 -3.98
CA ALA A 20 -9.07 -20.58 -4.15
C ALA A 20 -10.09 -19.97 -5.13
N LEU A 21 -10.53 -20.75 -6.12
CA LEU A 21 -11.55 -20.36 -7.11
C LEU A 21 -12.99 -20.58 -6.62
N GLY A 22 -13.20 -21.06 -5.40
CA GLY A 22 -14.53 -21.31 -4.83
C GLY A 22 -15.33 -22.41 -5.53
N ARG A 23 -14.67 -23.27 -6.33
CA ARG A 23 -15.31 -24.38 -7.05
C ARG A 23 -15.26 -25.64 -6.19
N ALA A 24 -16.24 -26.52 -6.37
CA ALA A 24 -16.23 -27.83 -5.73
C ALA A 24 -15.12 -28.69 -6.36
N PHE A 25 -14.17 -29.15 -5.53
CA PHE A 25 -13.15 -30.09 -5.96
C PHE A 25 -13.77 -31.46 -6.17
N VAL A 26 -13.83 -31.89 -7.43
CA VAL A 26 -14.11 -33.28 -7.81
C VAL A 26 -12.75 -33.85 -8.20
N PRO A 27 -12.17 -34.78 -7.42
CA PRO A 27 -10.94 -35.45 -7.81
C PRO A 27 -11.16 -35.98 -9.23
N SER A 28 -10.30 -35.57 -10.17
CA SER A 28 -10.38 -36.07 -11.53
C SER A 28 -10.11 -37.56 -11.46
N ALA A 29 -11.17 -38.36 -11.45
CA ALA A 29 -11.08 -39.81 -11.33
C ALA A 29 -10.23 -40.29 -12.50
N GLN A 30 -8.96 -40.51 -12.21
CA GLN A 30 -7.99 -40.97 -13.18
C GLN A 30 -8.50 -42.33 -13.62
N THR A 31 -8.93 -42.40 -14.88
CA THR A 31 -9.35 -43.59 -15.60
C THR A 31 -8.15 -44.53 -15.73
N VAL A 32 -7.75 -45.14 -14.63
CA VAL A 32 -6.92 -46.33 -14.64
C VAL A 32 -7.90 -47.46 -14.78
N ASN A 33 -8.16 -47.90 -16.02
CA ASN A 33 -8.93 -49.12 -16.30
C ASN A 33 -8.31 -50.29 -15.53
N PRO A 34 -8.97 -50.88 -14.52
CA PRO A 34 -8.60 -52.18 -14.03
C PRO A 34 -9.64 -53.15 -14.58
N THR A 35 -9.26 -53.87 -15.64
CA THR A 35 -9.92 -55.12 -16.01
C THR A 35 -9.93 -56.04 -14.79
N ARG A 36 -10.96 -55.99 -13.94
CA ARG A 36 -11.17 -56.99 -12.89
C ARG A 36 -12.63 -57.08 -12.47
N THR A 37 -13.25 -58.10 -13.04
CA THR A 37 -14.50 -58.77 -12.72
C THR A 37 -14.69 -59.02 -11.20
N GLY A 38 -15.89 -58.76 -10.67
CA GLY A 38 -16.34 -59.33 -9.39
C GLY A 38 -17.26 -58.47 -8.51
N ARG A 39 -18.58 -58.62 -8.69
CA ARG A 39 -19.67 -58.32 -7.72
C ARG A 39 -19.54 -59.23 -6.46
N PRO A 40 -20.32 -59.09 -5.34
CA PRO A 40 -21.62 -58.41 -5.21
C PRO A 40 -21.85 -57.54 -3.95
N ALA A 41 -23.01 -56.88 -3.98
CA ALA A 41 -23.66 -56.13 -2.92
C ALA A 41 -23.94 -56.95 -1.64
N VAL A 42 -23.84 -56.30 -0.48
CA VAL A 42 -24.63 -56.64 0.71
C VAL A 42 -25.08 -55.35 1.41
N THR A 43 -26.39 -55.14 1.32
CA THR A 43 -27.27 -54.42 2.23
C THR A 43 -27.10 -54.89 3.68
N SER A 44 -27.01 -54.00 4.66
CA SER A 44 -27.82 -54.11 5.90
C SER A 44 -27.56 -52.96 6.88
N THR A 45 -28.61 -52.15 7.02
CA THR A 45 -29.24 -51.76 8.29
C THR A 45 -28.63 -52.41 9.56
N SER A 46 -28.12 -51.59 10.48
CA SER A 46 -28.24 -51.88 11.91
C SER A 46 -28.17 -50.61 12.74
N ILE A 47 -29.35 -50.16 13.12
CA ILE A 47 -29.61 -49.24 14.22
C ILE A 47 -29.69 -50.12 15.47
N ALA A 48 -28.61 -50.19 16.26
CA ALA A 48 -28.63 -50.67 17.64
C ALA A 48 -27.42 -50.04 18.34
N ALA A 49 -27.59 -48.98 19.13
CA ALA A 49 -27.92 -49.13 20.55
C ALA A 49 -27.00 -50.10 21.31
N GLN A 50 -25.68 -50.03 21.11
CA GLN A 50 -24.73 -50.50 22.13
C GLN A 50 -24.57 -49.43 23.21
N ARG A 51 -25.44 -49.50 24.22
CA ARG A 51 -25.14 -48.99 25.55
C ARG A 51 -24.00 -49.84 26.12
N SER A 52 -22.77 -49.41 25.92
CA SER A 52 -21.64 -49.95 26.65
C SER A 52 -21.71 -49.44 28.09
N ARG A 53 -22.21 -50.29 28.98
CA ARG A 53 -21.96 -50.19 30.42
C ARG A 53 -20.48 -50.50 30.63
N SER A 54 -19.63 -49.47 30.64
CA SER A 54 -18.30 -49.64 31.19
C SER A 54 -18.40 -49.65 32.70
N ALA A 55 -17.94 -50.77 33.26
CA ALA A 55 -17.76 -51.00 34.66
C ALA A 55 -16.96 -49.87 35.31
N GLU A 56 -17.35 -49.53 36.53
CA GLU A 56 -16.57 -48.80 37.52
C GLU A 56 -15.29 -49.58 37.79
N CYS A 57 -14.28 -49.40 36.94
CA CYS A 57 -12.93 -49.84 37.23
C CYS A 57 -12.29 -48.76 38.10
N GLY A 58 -12.38 -48.94 39.42
CA GLY A 58 -11.60 -48.18 40.40
C GLY A 58 -10.12 -48.43 40.16
N SER A 59 -9.53 -47.64 39.27
CA SER A 59 -8.12 -47.70 38.92
C SER A 59 -7.33 -46.90 39.94
N GLU A 60 -6.95 -47.53 41.04
CA GLU A 60 -5.98 -47.04 42.02
C GLU A 60 -4.53 -47.05 41.45
N ARG A 61 -4.34 -46.46 40.27
CA ARG A 61 -3.04 -46.23 39.60
C ARG A 61 -2.99 -44.82 39.02
N GLY A 62 -3.28 -43.83 39.85
CA GLY A 62 -3.43 -42.43 39.43
C GLY A 62 -2.13 -41.65 39.21
N GLU A 63 -0.94 -42.22 39.47
CA GLU A 63 0.28 -41.40 39.52
C GLU A 63 1.14 -41.46 38.24
N THR A 64 1.15 -42.58 37.51
CA THR A 64 2.00 -42.72 36.29
C THR A 64 1.28 -42.38 34.98
N GLY A 65 -0.05 -42.32 34.97
CA GLY A 65 -0.84 -41.94 33.79
C GLY A 65 -0.70 -40.45 33.47
N ASP A 66 -0.62 -39.60 34.51
CA ASP A 66 -0.56 -38.15 34.37
C ASP A 66 0.77 -37.68 33.77
N ASP A 67 1.89 -38.34 34.10
CA ASP A 67 3.22 -38.05 33.52
C ASP A 67 3.26 -38.27 32.00
N THR A 68 2.67 -39.37 31.52
CA THR A 68 2.64 -39.65 30.08
C THR A 68 1.75 -38.66 29.31
N ASN A 69 0.63 -38.24 29.92
CA ASN A 69 -0.25 -37.24 29.34
C ASN A 69 0.38 -35.83 29.34
N ALA A 70 1.14 -35.50 30.39
CA ALA A 70 1.93 -34.27 30.46
C ALA A 70 2.99 -34.22 29.35
N LEU A 71 3.80 -35.28 29.21
CA LEU A 71 4.83 -35.37 28.17
C LEU A 71 4.25 -35.23 26.75
N MET A 72 3.11 -35.89 26.48
CA MET A 72 2.43 -35.78 25.19
C MET A 72 1.91 -34.36 24.93
N SER A 73 1.38 -33.70 25.96
CA SER A 73 0.88 -32.32 25.87
C SER A 73 2.01 -31.33 25.60
N GLU A 74 3.15 -31.49 26.29
CA GLU A 74 4.36 -30.69 26.05
C GLU A 74 4.89 -30.86 24.64
N TYR A 75 4.94 -32.09 24.12
CA TYR A 75 5.35 -32.35 22.74
C TYR A 75 4.48 -31.61 21.72
N PHE A 76 3.15 -31.61 21.89
CA PHE A 76 2.26 -30.88 20.98
C PHE A 76 2.41 -29.36 21.09
N LEU A 77 2.62 -28.84 22.30
CA LEU A 77 2.90 -27.42 22.52
C LEU A 77 4.21 -27.02 21.85
N GLN A 78 5.27 -27.82 22.00
CA GLN A 78 6.56 -27.62 21.36
C GLN A 78 6.43 -27.60 19.83
N MET A 79 5.69 -28.55 19.25
CA MET A 79 5.44 -28.57 17.79
C MET A 79 4.60 -27.38 17.31
N ALA A 80 3.66 -26.89 18.13
CA ALA A 80 2.85 -25.71 17.80
C ALA A 80 3.68 -24.42 17.87
N GLU A 81 4.56 -24.32 18.86
CA GLU A 81 5.52 -23.23 19.02
C GLU A 81 6.53 -23.21 17.87
N GLU A 82 7.11 -24.36 17.51
CA GLU A 82 8.02 -24.47 16.37
C GLU A 82 7.35 -24.01 15.06
N ARG A 83 6.08 -24.37 14.84
CA ARG A 83 5.31 -23.89 13.68
C ARG A 83 5.10 -22.38 13.70
N ARG A 84 4.80 -21.79 14.86
CA ARG A 84 4.67 -20.33 15.00
C ARG A 84 6.00 -19.63 14.72
N ASN A 85 7.09 -20.14 15.28
CA ASN A 85 8.43 -19.60 15.07
C ASN A 85 8.87 -19.68 13.60
N ARG A 86 8.49 -20.75 12.88
CA ARG A 86 8.75 -20.85 11.44
C ARG A 86 7.99 -19.79 10.65
N VAL A 87 6.70 -19.62 10.92
CA VAL A 87 5.87 -18.61 10.25
C VAL A 87 6.35 -17.19 10.57
N GLU A 88 6.73 -16.92 11.82
CA GLU A 88 7.24 -15.62 12.23
C GLU A 88 8.57 -15.28 11.55
N ARG A 89 9.49 -16.26 11.46
CA ARG A 89 10.77 -16.08 10.75
C ARG A 89 10.55 -15.81 9.25
N GLU A 90 9.65 -16.55 8.61
CA GLU A 90 9.30 -16.33 7.20
C GLU A 90 8.67 -14.95 6.98
N ALA A 91 7.77 -14.51 7.87
CA ALA A 91 7.16 -13.18 7.81
C ALA A 91 8.20 -12.06 8.02
N GLU A 92 9.17 -12.25 8.91
CA GLU A 92 10.24 -11.28 9.14
C GLU A 92 11.19 -11.17 7.94
N GLU A 93 11.57 -12.30 7.34
CA GLU A 93 12.35 -12.31 6.09
C GLU A 93 11.60 -11.62 4.94
N GLU A 94 10.29 -11.83 4.82
CA GLU A 94 9.48 -11.13 3.82
C GLU A 94 9.45 -9.62 4.04
N ARG A 95 9.34 -9.16 5.30
CA ARG A 95 9.46 -7.72 5.63
C ARG A 95 10.82 -7.17 5.23
N ARG A 96 11.90 -7.91 5.51
CA ARG A 96 13.25 -7.50 5.12
C ARG A 96 13.41 -7.37 3.61
N ARG A 97 12.85 -8.29 2.83
CA ARG A 97 12.89 -8.22 1.36
C ARG A 97 12.15 -6.98 0.83
N LYS A 98 10.94 -6.72 1.33
CA LYS A 98 10.16 -5.53 0.94
C LYS A 98 10.87 -4.22 1.29
N ASP A 99 11.48 -4.15 2.47
CA ASP A 99 12.25 -2.97 2.87
C ASP A 99 13.50 -2.75 2.00
N GLU A 100 14.16 -3.83 1.57
CA GLU A 100 15.32 -3.77 0.68
C GLU A 100 14.93 -3.37 -0.75
N GLU A 101 13.84 -3.92 -1.29
CA GLU A 101 13.28 -3.52 -2.58
C GLU A 101 12.91 -2.03 -2.59
N LEU A 102 12.29 -1.53 -1.51
CA LEU A 102 11.96 -0.10 -1.36
C LEU A 102 13.21 0.79 -1.34
N ARG A 103 14.32 0.31 -0.74
CA ARG A 103 15.60 1.04 -0.76
C ARG A 103 16.19 1.07 -2.17
N GLN A 104 16.19 -0.06 -2.86
CA GLN A 104 16.67 -0.16 -4.24
C GLN A 104 15.86 0.71 -5.20
N GLU A 105 14.54 0.77 -5.05
CA GLU A 105 13.68 1.62 -5.86
C GLU A 105 14.02 3.11 -5.68
N ARG A 106 14.30 3.55 -4.44
CA ARG A 106 14.73 4.92 -4.15
C ARG A 106 16.09 5.25 -4.76
N GLU A 107 17.02 4.31 -4.75
CA GLU A 107 18.34 4.47 -5.39
C GLU A 107 18.22 4.52 -6.91
N ASN A 108 17.42 3.62 -7.50
CA ASN A 108 17.16 3.60 -8.93
C ASN A 108 16.49 4.91 -9.40
N LYS A 109 15.53 5.43 -8.63
CA LYS A 109 14.91 6.74 -8.91
C LYS A 109 15.95 7.87 -8.92
N ARG A 110 16.94 7.85 -8.01
CA ARG A 110 18.02 8.85 -8.00
C ARG A 110 18.92 8.73 -9.23
N LEU A 111 19.24 7.51 -9.66
CA LEU A 111 20.03 7.26 -10.86
C LEU A 111 19.31 7.74 -12.12
N LEU A 112 18.01 7.43 -12.28
CA LEU A 112 17.21 7.89 -13.41
C LEU A 112 17.14 9.42 -13.49
N CYS A 113 16.97 10.11 -12.35
CA CYS A 113 16.99 11.58 -12.34
C CYS A 113 18.36 12.16 -12.73
N GLN A 114 19.47 11.49 -12.38
CA GLN A 114 20.81 11.93 -12.79
C GLN A 114 21.05 11.69 -14.28
N GLU A 115 20.63 10.54 -14.80
CA GLU A 115 20.73 10.20 -16.22
C GLU A 115 19.92 11.18 -17.08
N GLU A 116 18.70 11.53 -16.67
CA GLU A 116 17.88 12.52 -17.36
C GLU A 116 18.54 13.91 -17.38
N ARG A 117 19.14 14.34 -16.26
CA ARG A 117 19.90 15.59 -16.19
C ARG A 117 21.09 15.57 -17.16
N GLN A 118 21.87 14.49 -17.15
CA GLN A 118 23.02 14.34 -18.05
C GLN A 118 22.59 14.33 -19.52
N ARG A 119 21.45 13.72 -19.83
CA ARG A 119 20.88 13.71 -21.18
C ARG A 119 20.52 15.11 -21.66
N LEU A 120 19.91 15.93 -20.81
CA LEU A 120 19.57 17.33 -21.14
C LEU A 120 20.82 18.20 -21.31
N GLU A 121 21.85 17.98 -20.50
CA GLU A 121 23.15 18.66 -20.65
C GLU A 121 23.83 18.27 -21.98
N ALA A 122 23.89 16.97 -22.30
CA ALA A 122 24.42 16.48 -23.56
C ALA A 122 23.66 17.02 -24.78
N GLU A 123 22.33 17.18 -24.69
CA GLU A 123 21.53 17.78 -25.76
C GLU A 123 21.85 19.27 -25.96
N ARG A 124 22.01 20.02 -24.86
CA ARG A 124 22.42 21.44 -24.91
C ARG A 124 23.80 21.58 -25.54
N ASP A 125 24.75 20.76 -25.13
CA ASP A 125 26.12 20.75 -25.67
C ASP A 125 26.11 20.37 -27.16
N ALA A 126 25.32 19.37 -27.55
CA ALA A 126 25.17 19.00 -28.96
C ALA A 126 24.59 20.13 -29.81
N ARG A 127 23.62 20.89 -29.27
CA ARG A 127 23.04 22.07 -29.93
C ARG A 127 24.08 23.20 -30.05
N LEU A 128 24.85 23.45 -29.00
CA LEU A 128 25.92 24.45 -29.01
C LEU A 128 27.00 24.12 -30.04
N LEU A 129 27.47 22.88 -30.06
CA LEU A 129 28.45 22.40 -31.03
C LEU A 129 27.92 22.49 -32.47
N ARG A 130 26.62 22.31 -32.68
CA ARG A 130 26.00 22.50 -34.00
C ARG A 130 26.09 23.95 -34.48
N ILE A 131 25.82 24.91 -33.59
CA ILE A 131 25.91 26.35 -33.88
C ILE A 131 27.36 26.75 -34.19
N ILE A 132 28.31 26.32 -33.36
CA ILE A 132 29.74 26.61 -33.58
C ILE A 132 30.19 26.05 -34.93
N ARG A 133 29.79 24.82 -35.27
CA ARG A 133 30.13 24.20 -36.57
C ARG A 133 29.47 24.91 -37.75
N SER A 134 28.25 25.43 -37.61
CA SER A 134 27.61 26.19 -38.69
C SER A 134 28.27 27.54 -38.90
N GLU A 135 28.64 28.23 -37.82
CA GLU A 135 29.32 29.53 -37.89
C GLU A 135 30.68 29.40 -38.59
N MET A 136 31.50 28.45 -38.13
CA MET A 136 32.82 28.16 -38.73
C MET A 136 32.77 27.77 -40.22
N ARG A 137 31.63 27.25 -40.70
CA ARG A 137 31.43 26.96 -42.13
C ARG A 137 31.01 28.21 -42.89
N LYS A 138 30.14 29.03 -42.30
CA LYS A 138 29.64 30.26 -42.91
C LYS A 138 30.76 31.27 -43.17
N ASP A 139 31.67 31.44 -42.22
CA ASP A 139 32.83 32.35 -42.35
C ASP A 139 33.73 31.97 -43.53
N ARG A 140 33.83 30.67 -43.88
CA ARG A 140 34.63 30.20 -45.02
C ARG A 140 33.97 30.45 -46.37
N ASP A 141 32.64 30.43 -46.42
CA ASP A 141 31.90 30.63 -47.66
C ASP A 141 31.80 32.13 -47.99
N GLU A 142 31.61 33.00 -46.98
CA GLU A 142 31.57 34.47 -47.18
C GLU A 142 32.91 35.06 -47.70
N GLU A 143 34.05 34.45 -47.36
CA GLU A 143 35.38 34.90 -47.85
C GLU A 143 35.60 34.61 -49.35
N ARG A 144 34.92 33.59 -49.91
CA ARG A 144 35.00 33.26 -51.35
C ARG A 144 33.99 34.03 -52.20
N GLU A 145 32.90 34.50 -51.61
CA GLU A 145 31.82 35.19 -52.32
C GLU A 145 31.89 36.72 -52.22
N SER A 146 32.93 37.30 -51.63
CA SER A 146 33.14 38.76 -51.66
C SER A 146 33.60 39.22 -53.05
N PRO A 147 32.72 39.85 -53.87
CA PRO A 147 33.18 40.51 -55.10
C PRO A 147 34.15 41.65 -54.76
N PRO A 148 35.14 41.93 -55.63
CA PRO A 148 36.10 43.00 -55.40
C PRO A 148 35.38 44.32 -55.12
N ILE A 149 35.81 44.95 -54.03
CA ILE A 149 35.30 46.18 -53.42
C ILE A 149 34.92 47.21 -54.49
N VAL A 150 33.61 47.42 -54.68
CA VAL A 150 33.06 48.68 -55.21
C VAL A 150 32.15 49.24 -54.13
N THR A 151 32.64 50.32 -53.53
CA THR A 151 31.99 51.13 -52.50
C THR A 151 30.58 51.54 -52.93
N THR A 152 29.55 50.93 -52.35
CA THR A 152 28.22 51.54 -52.34
C THR A 152 27.69 51.56 -50.91
N GLU A 153 27.69 52.76 -50.34
CA GLU A 153 27.04 53.07 -49.07
C GLU A 153 25.55 52.73 -49.18
N LYS A 154 25.08 51.70 -48.48
CA LYS A 154 23.64 51.53 -48.28
C LYS A 154 23.31 51.08 -46.88
N LYS A 155 23.16 52.08 -46.02
CA LYS A 155 22.54 52.02 -44.70
C LYS A 155 21.07 51.61 -44.83
N SER A 156 20.75 50.32 -44.91
CA SER A 156 19.39 49.85 -44.64
C SER A 156 19.23 49.67 -43.13
N ASN A 157 18.90 50.78 -42.48
CA ASN A 157 18.44 50.87 -41.11
C ASN A 157 17.15 50.02 -40.98
N MET A 158 17.29 48.80 -40.47
CA MET A 158 16.21 47.83 -40.30
C MET A 158 15.37 48.21 -39.09
N LYS A 159 14.71 49.37 -39.16
CA LYS A 159 13.61 49.71 -38.27
C LYS A 159 12.48 48.74 -38.59
N LEU A 160 12.34 47.71 -37.77
CA LEU A 160 11.13 46.91 -37.66
C LEU A 160 9.95 47.90 -37.65
N SER A 161 9.13 47.86 -38.71
CA SER A 161 8.02 48.80 -38.86
C SER A 161 7.09 48.63 -37.64
N GLY A 162 6.52 49.72 -37.14
CA GLY A 162 5.64 49.69 -35.96
C GLY A 162 4.49 48.68 -36.09
N GLU A 163 4.09 48.35 -37.32
CA GLU A 163 3.10 47.32 -37.62
C GLU A 163 3.56 45.90 -37.22
N SER A 164 4.84 45.57 -37.42
CA SER A 164 5.39 44.27 -37.00
C SER A 164 5.49 44.15 -35.48
N MET A 165 5.78 45.26 -34.79
CA MET A 165 5.81 45.30 -33.32
C MET A 165 4.38 45.15 -32.74
N ALA A 166 3.38 45.78 -33.35
CA ALA A 166 1.97 45.64 -32.97
C ALA A 166 1.43 44.22 -33.22
N ARG A 167 1.82 43.54 -34.31
CA ARG A 167 1.44 42.13 -34.55
C ARG A 167 2.04 41.18 -33.52
N ILE A 168 3.26 41.43 -33.05
CA ILE A 168 3.90 40.62 -32.00
C ILE A 168 3.22 40.86 -30.64
N GLU A 169 2.80 42.10 -30.35
CA GLU A 169 2.05 42.42 -29.13
C GLU A 169 0.65 41.79 -29.14
N LEU A 170 -0.05 41.81 -30.27
CA LEU A 170 -1.35 41.15 -30.45
C LEU A 170 -1.25 39.62 -30.27
N LEU A 171 -0.25 38.99 -30.90
CA LEU A 171 0.00 37.55 -30.75
C LEU A 171 0.40 37.18 -29.32
N LYS A 172 1.09 38.06 -28.59
CA LYS A 172 1.38 37.86 -27.15
C LYS A 172 0.12 37.96 -26.28
N SER A 173 -0.83 38.81 -26.61
CA SER A 173 -2.12 38.86 -25.91
C SER A 173 -3.01 37.64 -26.22
N GLU A 174 -2.95 37.11 -27.44
CA GLU A 174 -3.79 35.99 -27.87
C GLU A 174 -3.24 34.62 -27.41
N LEU A 175 -1.91 34.44 -27.36
CA LEU A 175 -1.28 33.23 -26.79
C LEU A 175 -1.41 33.14 -25.26
N GLY A 176 -1.81 34.23 -24.58
CA GLY A 176 -2.06 34.26 -23.14
C GLY A 176 -3.49 33.89 -22.75
N ALA A 177 -4.42 33.78 -23.70
CA ALA A 177 -5.84 33.65 -23.38
C ALA A 177 -6.42 32.26 -23.66
N ASP A 178 -6.21 31.63 -24.83
CA ASP A 178 -7.15 30.58 -25.26
C ASP A 178 -6.52 29.37 -25.98
N ALA A 179 -5.45 28.80 -25.44
CA ALA A 179 -4.96 27.48 -25.87
C ALA A 179 -4.71 26.54 -24.68
N GLY A 180 -5.80 26.14 -24.04
CA GLY A 180 -5.80 24.98 -23.15
C GLY A 180 -6.91 25.05 -22.13
N THR A 181 -8.13 24.68 -22.53
CA THR A 181 -9.16 24.06 -21.67
C THR A 181 -9.06 24.41 -20.17
N SER A 182 -9.07 25.70 -19.82
CA SER A 182 -9.16 26.11 -18.42
C SER A 182 -10.63 26.33 -18.11
N CYS A 183 -11.31 25.21 -17.88
CA CYS A 183 -12.33 25.21 -16.85
C CYS A 183 -11.60 25.82 -15.63
N THR A 184 -11.89 27.08 -15.33
CA THR A 184 -11.57 27.66 -14.04
C THR A 184 -12.75 27.30 -13.14
N PRO A 185 -12.73 26.15 -12.46
CA PRO A 185 -13.62 25.94 -11.34
C PRO A 185 -13.24 27.00 -10.30
N LYS A 186 -14.10 28.03 -10.21
CA LYS A 186 -14.17 28.94 -9.07
C LYS A 186 -14.05 28.10 -7.81
N LYS A 187 -12.89 28.15 -7.14
CA LYS A 187 -12.58 27.34 -5.96
C LYS A 187 -13.01 25.89 -6.17
N ILE A 188 -12.15 25.04 -6.72
CA ILE A 188 -12.31 23.61 -6.47
C ILE A 188 -12.34 23.50 -4.96
N ASP A 189 -13.52 23.25 -4.39
CA ASP A 189 -13.63 22.95 -2.98
C ASP A 189 -12.80 21.67 -2.82
N LEU A 190 -11.53 21.83 -2.42
CA LEU A 190 -10.57 20.77 -2.03
C LEU A 190 -11.09 19.92 -0.86
N SER A 191 -12.36 20.12 -0.51
CA SER A 191 -13.18 19.23 0.28
C SER A 191 -13.08 17.83 -0.31
N LEU A 192 -12.52 16.92 0.48
CA LEU A 192 -12.40 15.49 0.19
C LEU A 192 -13.77 14.77 0.18
N LYS A 193 -14.87 15.48 -0.12
CA LYS A 193 -16.25 14.98 -0.07
C LYS A 193 -16.45 13.74 -0.94
N HIS A 194 -15.61 13.55 -1.95
CA HIS A 194 -15.67 12.39 -2.86
C HIS A 194 -14.91 11.15 -2.34
N ILE A 195 -13.99 11.30 -1.37
CA ILE A 195 -13.26 10.17 -0.79
C ILE A 195 -14.04 9.68 0.43
N MET A 196 -14.77 8.59 0.25
CA MET A 196 -15.62 8.02 1.30
C MET A 196 -14.81 7.13 2.24
N ALA A 197 -14.83 7.43 3.54
CA ALA A 197 -14.26 6.54 4.55
C ALA A 197 -15.05 5.22 4.58
N SER A 198 -14.38 4.12 4.25
CA SER A 198 -14.99 2.80 4.30
C SER A 198 -14.84 2.19 5.72
N CYS A 199 -15.95 1.71 6.27
CA CYS A 199 -16.04 1.17 7.65
C CYS A 199 -15.79 -0.35 7.69
N GLY A 200 -14.71 -0.84 7.09
CA GLY A 200 -14.36 -2.27 7.06
C GLY A 200 -12.89 -2.56 7.39
N PRO A 201 -12.52 -3.84 7.61
CA PRO A 201 -11.12 -4.24 7.72
C PRO A 201 -10.33 -3.78 6.48
N GLY A 202 -9.23 -3.06 6.70
CA GLY A 202 -8.44 -2.45 5.61
C GLY A 202 -9.04 -1.19 4.99
N GLY A 203 -10.20 -0.72 5.47
CA GLY A 203 -10.82 0.50 4.97
C GLY A 203 -9.98 1.75 5.20
N LYS A 204 -9.30 1.81 6.35
CA LYS A 204 -8.35 2.88 6.69
C LYS A 204 -7.18 2.95 5.72
N GLU A 205 -6.59 1.82 5.36
CA GLU A 205 -5.44 1.75 4.44
C GLU A 205 -5.84 2.23 3.04
N LYS A 206 -7.02 1.81 2.56
CA LYS A 206 -7.56 2.30 1.28
C LYS A 206 -7.81 3.80 1.30
N PHE A 207 -8.41 4.31 2.38
CA PHE A 207 -8.66 5.73 2.55
C PHE A 207 -7.36 6.56 2.55
N GLU A 208 -6.35 6.11 3.31
CA GLU A 208 -5.04 6.79 3.36
C GLU A 208 -4.36 6.80 1.99
N LYS A 209 -4.45 5.70 1.24
CA LYS A 209 -3.93 5.60 -0.12
C LYS A 209 -4.66 6.54 -1.08
N GLU A 210 -5.99 6.53 -1.10
CA GLU A 210 -6.79 7.42 -1.96
C GLU A 210 -6.53 8.90 -1.64
N CYS A 211 -6.37 9.25 -0.35
CA CYS A 211 -5.95 10.59 0.06
C CYS A 211 -4.55 10.95 -0.47
N SER A 212 -3.61 10.01 -0.36
CA SER A 212 -2.24 10.21 -0.84
C SER A 212 -2.21 10.43 -2.35
N ASP A 213 -2.88 9.57 -3.12
CA ASP A 213 -2.96 9.67 -4.59
C ASP A 213 -3.62 10.99 -5.01
N PHE A 214 -4.68 11.40 -4.30
CA PHE A 214 -5.35 12.70 -4.52
C PHE A 214 -4.40 13.89 -4.32
N TYR A 215 -3.66 13.92 -3.21
CA TYR A 215 -2.74 15.03 -2.94
C TYR A 215 -1.49 15.01 -3.82
N ASP A 216 -1.06 13.83 -4.27
CA ASP A 216 0.08 13.73 -5.19
C ASP A 216 -0.26 14.22 -6.60
N ALA A 217 -1.54 14.11 -7.01
CA ALA A 217 -2.02 14.70 -8.26
C ALA A 217 -2.16 16.23 -8.22
N LEU A 218 -2.18 16.86 -7.04
CA LEU A 218 -2.29 18.32 -6.91
C LEU A 218 -1.02 19.04 -7.36
N THR A 219 -1.20 20.21 -7.94
CA THR A 219 -0.08 21.12 -8.19
C THR A 219 0.48 21.67 -6.87
N THR A 220 1.72 22.18 -6.93
CA THR A 220 2.42 22.72 -5.75
C THR A 220 1.64 23.83 -5.04
N GLU A 221 0.95 24.71 -5.79
CA GLU A 221 0.21 25.83 -5.22
C GLU A 221 -1.10 25.38 -4.56
N GLU A 222 -1.80 24.40 -5.14
CA GLU A 222 -2.99 23.77 -4.54
C GLU A 222 -2.64 23.02 -3.26
N LEU A 223 -1.50 22.31 -3.25
CA LEU A 223 -1.03 21.59 -2.07
C LEU A 223 -0.64 22.54 -0.93
N LYS A 224 0.01 23.68 -1.24
CA LYS A 224 0.27 24.75 -0.27
C LYS A 224 -1.03 25.31 0.31
N GLU A 225 -2.05 25.53 -0.52
CA GLU A 225 -3.36 25.99 -0.07
C GLU A 225 -4.05 24.97 0.86
N ALA A 226 -4.01 23.69 0.51
CA ALA A 226 -4.51 22.61 1.39
C ALA A 226 -3.77 22.60 2.75
N CYS A 227 -2.45 22.80 2.73
CA CYS A 227 -1.64 22.92 3.96
C CYS A 227 -2.05 24.13 4.81
N ARG A 228 -2.33 25.29 4.20
CA ARG A 228 -2.82 26.48 4.92
C ARG A 228 -4.17 26.22 5.60
N HIS A 229 -5.11 25.60 4.89
CA HIS A 229 -6.43 25.28 5.44
C HIS A 229 -6.38 24.33 6.64
N GLU A 230 -5.55 23.29 6.55
CA GLU A 230 -5.39 22.28 7.62
C GLU A 230 -4.36 22.71 8.69
N LYS A 231 -3.80 23.92 8.60
CA LYS A 231 -2.74 24.44 9.49
C LYS A 231 -1.54 23.48 9.59
N VAL A 232 -1.05 23.01 8.45
CA VAL A 232 0.14 22.16 8.30
C VAL A 232 1.25 23.01 7.67
N ALA A 233 2.46 22.95 8.22
CA ALA A 233 3.60 23.65 7.64
C ALA A 233 4.05 22.99 6.32
N TYR A 234 4.10 23.77 5.24
CA TYR A 234 4.59 23.34 3.94
C TYR A 234 6.12 23.46 3.91
N GLY A 235 6.82 22.33 3.93
CA GLY A 235 8.29 22.27 3.81
C GLY A 235 8.71 21.42 2.62
N ASN A 236 8.59 20.11 2.76
CA ASN A 236 8.79 19.14 1.68
C ASN A 236 7.43 18.60 1.22
N ARG A 237 7.22 18.48 -0.10
CA ARG A 237 5.99 17.96 -0.73
C ARG A 237 5.55 16.63 -0.13
N GLU A 238 6.45 15.65 -0.07
CA GLU A 238 6.13 14.31 0.43
C GLU A 238 5.75 14.33 1.93
N LEU A 239 6.46 15.12 2.73
CA LEU A 239 6.15 15.29 4.16
C LEU A 239 4.83 16.02 4.37
N ALA A 240 4.52 17.01 3.54
CA ALA A 240 3.27 17.76 3.59
C ALA A 240 2.07 16.84 3.29
N ILE A 241 2.16 16.05 2.21
CA ILE A 241 1.15 15.04 1.85
C ILE A 241 0.95 14.07 3.01
N LYS A 242 2.03 13.49 3.53
CA LYS A 242 1.96 12.53 4.64
C LYS A 242 1.29 13.13 5.88
N ARG A 243 1.61 14.38 6.23
CA ARG A 243 0.98 15.09 7.37
C ARG A 243 -0.50 15.35 7.13
N LEU A 244 -0.89 15.75 5.91
CA LEU A 244 -2.29 15.95 5.53
C LEU A 244 -3.08 14.63 5.60
N VAL A 245 -2.52 13.54 5.09
CA VAL A 245 -3.14 12.19 5.15
C VAL A 245 -3.37 11.76 6.59
N ILE A 246 -2.36 11.85 7.45
CA ILE A 246 -2.48 11.48 8.88
C ILE A 246 -3.56 12.32 9.58
N ARG A 247 -3.57 13.64 9.34
CA ARG A 247 -4.54 14.53 9.97
C ARG A 247 -5.96 14.18 9.55
N ARG A 248 -6.20 13.93 8.26
CA ARG A 248 -7.52 13.53 7.76
C ARG A 248 -7.92 12.13 8.17
N SER A 249 -7.00 11.16 8.18
CA SER A 249 -7.32 9.80 8.64
C SER A 249 -7.64 9.79 10.13
N SER A 250 -6.98 10.63 10.93
CA SER A 250 -7.32 10.79 12.35
C SER A 250 -8.71 11.36 12.59
N VAL A 251 -9.20 12.27 11.74
CA VAL A 251 -10.55 12.85 11.84
C VAL A 251 -11.60 11.84 11.36
N ALA A 252 -11.35 11.18 10.22
CA ALA A 252 -12.30 10.23 9.63
C ALA A 252 -12.46 8.96 10.48
N TYR A 253 -11.37 8.49 11.09
CA TYR A 253 -11.34 7.30 11.92
C TYR A 253 -11.13 7.63 13.41
N ASP A 254 -11.58 8.81 13.85
CA ASP A 254 -11.57 9.17 15.26
C ASP A 254 -12.46 8.18 16.04
N PRO A 255 -11.92 7.41 17.00
CA PRO A 255 -12.70 6.48 17.81
C PRO A 255 -13.85 7.17 18.58
N SER A 256 -13.78 8.49 18.78
CA SER A 256 -14.85 9.29 19.39
C SER A 256 -16.06 9.49 18.47
N VAL A 257 -15.81 9.57 17.16
CA VAL A 257 -16.78 9.99 16.15
C VAL A 257 -17.43 8.80 15.48
N ILE A 258 -16.70 7.67 15.36
CA ILE A 258 -17.30 6.41 14.90
C ILE A 258 -18.35 6.03 15.95
N PRO A 259 -19.66 6.05 15.60
CA PRO A 259 -20.68 5.58 16.52
C PRO A 259 -20.32 4.13 16.81
N LEU A 260 -19.87 3.85 18.04
CA LEU A 260 -19.71 2.48 18.50
C LEU A 260 -21.02 1.80 18.13
N PRO A 261 -21.00 0.68 17.40
CA PRO A 261 -22.22 -0.04 17.08
C PRO A 261 -22.86 -0.32 18.44
N LEU A 262 -23.89 0.46 18.78
CA LEU A 262 -24.58 0.37 20.05
C LEU A 262 -25.01 -1.09 20.13
N HIS A 263 -24.29 -1.84 20.96
CA HIS A 263 -24.48 -3.27 21.15
C HIS A 263 -25.90 -3.45 21.69
N GLY A 264 -26.89 -3.55 20.81
CA GLY A 264 -28.29 -3.49 21.21
C GLY A 264 -29.32 -3.37 20.10
N CYS A 265 -29.01 -2.79 18.94
CA CYS A 265 -29.93 -2.85 17.81
C CYS A 265 -29.82 -4.23 17.13
N ARG A 266 -30.50 -5.22 17.71
CA ARG A 266 -31.06 -6.36 16.95
C ARG A 266 -31.62 -5.77 15.66
N GLN A 267 -30.91 -5.97 14.54
CA GLN A 267 -31.44 -5.62 13.24
C GLN A 267 -32.80 -6.29 13.12
N GLY A 268 -33.83 -5.45 13.07
CA GLY A 268 -35.19 -5.90 12.87
C GLY A 268 -35.20 -6.82 11.67
N ALA A 269 -35.64 -8.04 11.92
CA ALA A 269 -36.05 -8.98 10.90
C ALA A 269 -37.00 -8.24 9.94
N LEU A 270 -36.47 -7.80 8.80
CA LEU A 270 -37.30 -7.42 7.67
C LEU A 270 -38.06 -8.68 7.29
N LYS A 271 -39.37 -8.57 7.47
CA LYS A 271 -40.38 -9.59 7.20
C LYS A 271 -40.27 -10.02 5.73
N ALA A 272 -39.53 -11.09 5.47
CA ALA A 272 -39.76 -11.93 4.30
C ALA A 272 -40.98 -12.79 4.58
N SER A 273 -42.16 -12.29 4.23
CA SER A 273 -43.39 -13.07 4.24
C SER A 273 -43.51 -13.89 2.95
N ARG A 274 -43.71 -15.21 3.14
CA ARG A 274 -44.13 -16.28 2.20
C ARG A 274 -42.96 -16.89 1.40
N SER A 275 -42.73 -18.20 1.34
CA SER A 275 -43.67 -19.32 1.36
C SER A 275 -42.92 -20.66 1.47
N ARG A 276 -43.42 -21.57 2.35
CA ARG A 276 -43.29 -23.06 2.35
C ARG A 276 -41.87 -23.66 2.49
N LYS A 277 -41.63 -24.83 3.09
CA LYS A 277 -42.32 -25.81 3.95
C LYS A 277 -41.31 -26.97 4.07
N SER A 278 -40.70 -27.23 5.23
CA SER A 278 -40.40 -28.61 5.70
C SER A 278 -39.55 -28.66 6.97
N ARG A 279 -40.17 -29.25 8.00
CA ARG A 279 -39.63 -30.11 9.07
C ARG A 279 -38.11 -30.40 9.04
N LYS A 280 -37.42 -30.13 10.16
CA LYS A 280 -36.92 -31.18 11.09
C LYS A 280 -36.19 -30.62 12.33
N LYS A 281 -36.75 -30.99 13.49
CA LYS A 281 -36.15 -31.41 14.78
C LYS A 281 -34.87 -30.70 15.29
N GLY A 282 -35.11 -29.80 16.25
CA GLY A 282 -34.54 -29.75 17.61
C GLY A 282 -33.12 -30.28 17.88
N GLY A 283 -32.23 -29.36 18.23
CA GLY A 283 -31.04 -29.59 19.05
C GLY A 283 -30.84 -28.38 19.97
N ARG A 284 -31.17 -28.52 21.25
CA ARG A 284 -30.99 -27.51 22.29
C ARG A 284 -29.54 -27.59 22.79
N ILE A 285 -28.70 -26.63 22.42
CA ILE A 285 -27.34 -26.49 22.98
C ILE A 285 -27.44 -25.55 24.18
N ILE A 286 -27.16 -26.08 25.37
CA ILE A 286 -26.99 -25.34 26.62
C ILE A 286 -25.53 -24.86 26.63
N LEU A 287 -25.31 -23.55 26.57
CA LEU A 287 -23.99 -22.95 26.78
C LEU A 287 -23.84 -22.61 28.26
N THR A 288 -22.81 -23.16 28.88
CA THR A 288 -22.40 -22.87 30.25
C THR A 288 -21.67 -21.52 30.34
N PRO A 289 -21.87 -20.73 31.41
CA PRO A 289 -21.14 -19.50 31.65
C PRO A 289 -19.90 -19.80 32.52
N GLY A 290 -18.70 -19.64 31.96
CA GLY A 290 -17.46 -19.77 32.73
C GLY A 290 -16.29 -19.10 32.01
N ASN A 291 -15.70 -18.11 32.68
CA ASN A 291 -14.44 -17.40 32.40
C ASN A 291 -14.60 -15.91 32.05
N ARG A 292 -14.76 -15.11 33.10
CA ARG A 292 -14.55 -13.65 33.12
C ARG A 292 -13.48 -13.30 34.14
N THR A 293 -12.21 -13.50 33.84
CA THR A 293 -11.09 -12.94 34.62
C THR A 293 -9.85 -12.80 33.74
N LEU A 294 -9.84 -11.86 32.79
CA LEU A 294 -8.61 -11.46 32.09
C LEU A 294 -8.77 -10.12 31.33
N THR A 295 -9.12 -9.04 32.04
CA THR A 295 -9.21 -7.69 31.42
C THR A 295 -8.69 -6.56 32.31
N ARG A 296 -7.77 -6.82 33.25
CA ARG A 296 -7.28 -5.75 34.15
C ARG A 296 -5.96 -5.07 33.80
N ASN A 297 -5.21 -5.48 32.77
CA ASN A 297 -3.85 -4.96 32.57
C ASN A 297 -3.59 -4.17 31.27
N LEU A 298 -4.61 -3.79 30.49
CA LEU A 298 -4.40 -3.07 29.24
C LEU A 298 -4.17 -1.56 29.42
N SER A 299 -4.64 -0.96 30.52
CA SER A 299 -4.46 0.49 30.76
C SER A 299 -3.03 0.87 31.14
N GLU A 300 -2.29 0.00 31.84
CA GLU A 300 -0.91 0.30 32.26
C GLU A 300 0.08 0.19 31.10
N VAL A 301 -0.14 -0.74 30.16
CA VAL A 301 0.71 -0.91 28.97
C VAL A 301 0.62 0.32 28.04
N LEU A 302 -0.55 0.96 27.94
CA LEU A 302 -0.76 2.16 27.12
C LEU A 302 -0.07 3.41 27.68
N VAL A 303 0.09 3.53 29.00
CA VAL A 303 0.79 4.66 29.62
C VAL A 303 2.31 4.56 29.42
N VAL A 304 2.86 3.35 29.44
CA VAL A 304 4.30 3.11 29.17
C VAL A 304 4.63 3.34 27.68
N ALA A 305 3.76 2.90 26.76
CA ALA A 305 3.98 3.11 25.33
C ALA A 305 3.94 4.59 24.91
N THR A 306 3.07 5.40 25.52
CA THR A 306 2.96 6.84 25.21
C THR A 306 4.11 7.68 25.78
N THR A 307 4.69 7.27 26.91
CA THR A 307 5.89 7.93 27.47
C THR A 307 7.16 7.62 26.66
N ILE A 308 7.32 6.38 26.19
CA ILE A 308 8.41 5.99 25.28
C ILE A 308 8.32 6.77 23.96
N TRP A 309 7.12 6.89 23.38
CA TRP A 309 6.93 7.64 22.12
C TRP A 309 7.22 9.15 22.26
N ARG A 310 7.00 9.72 23.45
CA ARG A 310 7.30 11.13 23.74
C ARG A 310 8.80 11.38 23.93
N TRP A 311 9.54 10.41 24.46
CA TRP A 311 11.00 10.47 24.57
C TRP A 311 11.70 10.29 23.21
N SER A 312 11.24 9.35 22.38
CA SER A 312 11.85 9.11 21.06
C SER A 312 11.64 10.26 20.07
N ASN A 313 10.52 10.99 20.14
CA ASN A 313 10.29 12.17 19.28
C ASN A 313 10.94 13.46 19.80
N GLY A 314 11.18 13.58 21.12
CA GLY A 314 11.84 14.75 21.69
C GLY A 314 13.33 14.82 21.38
N PHE A 315 14.02 13.66 21.34
CA PHE A 315 15.47 13.61 21.13
C PHE A 315 15.91 13.98 19.71
N VAL A 316 15.09 13.66 18.70
CA VAL A 316 15.38 13.97 17.29
C VAL A 316 15.31 15.47 17.00
N ILE A 317 14.53 16.24 17.78
CA ILE A 317 14.41 17.69 17.58
C ILE A 317 15.64 18.43 18.12
N VAL A 318 16.24 17.97 19.22
CA VAL A 318 17.42 18.62 19.81
C VAL A 318 18.66 18.40 18.93
N ASP A 319 18.84 17.20 18.40
CA ASP A 319 19.99 16.88 17.55
C ASP A 319 19.95 17.61 16.20
N TYR A 320 18.74 17.88 15.68
CA TYR A 320 18.56 18.65 14.45
C TYR A 320 18.83 20.16 14.65
N ILE A 321 18.55 20.72 15.83
CA ILE A 321 18.83 22.12 16.14
C ILE A 321 20.33 22.35 16.35
N ILE A 322 21.03 21.43 17.02
CA ILE A 322 22.49 21.54 17.22
C ILE A 322 23.23 21.48 15.87
N ARG A 323 22.75 20.67 14.92
CA ARG A 323 23.40 20.54 13.60
C ARG A 323 23.22 21.78 12.71
N ILE A 324 22.10 22.48 12.80
CA ILE A 324 21.86 23.71 12.02
C ILE A 324 22.66 24.89 12.54
N GLN A 325 23.03 24.90 13.82
CA GLN A 325 23.79 26.00 14.40
C GLN A 325 25.30 25.93 14.07
N GLY A 326 25.85 24.74 13.78
CA GLY A 326 27.26 24.59 13.41
C GLY A 326 27.61 24.94 11.95
N GLU A 327 26.66 24.96 11.02
CA GLU A 327 26.92 25.25 9.60
C GLU A 327 26.95 26.75 9.25
N ASN A 328 26.55 27.64 10.17
CA ASN A 328 26.53 29.08 9.91
C ASN A 328 27.83 29.81 10.30
N ASP A 329 28.74 29.18 11.04
CA ASP A 329 29.96 29.84 11.52
C ASP A 329 31.14 29.79 10.52
N ASP A 330 31.06 28.99 9.45
CA ASP A 330 32.16 28.84 8.47
C ASP A 330 32.10 29.84 7.30
N PHE A 331 31.11 30.74 7.24
CA PHE A 331 30.92 31.65 6.10
C PHE A 331 31.34 33.12 6.34
N GLN A 332 32.04 33.41 7.44
CA GLN A 332 32.66 34.73 7.66
C GLN A 332 34.17 34.61 7.84
N GLY A 333 34.91 34.63 6.73
CA GLY A 333 36.34 34.98 6.80
C GLY A 333 37.20 34.44 5.68
N ARG A 334 37.18 35.09 4.52
CA ARG A 334 38.40 35.33 3.76
C ARG A 334 38.40 36.77 3.20
N PRO A 335 39.48 37.54 3.46
CA PRO A 335 39.63 38.92 3.01
C PRO A 335 39.83 39.04 1.50
#